data_AF-A0A016WVU4-F1
#
_entry.id   AF-A0A016WVU4-F1
#
_cell.length_a   1.000
_cell.length_b   1.000
_cell.length_c   1.000
_cell.angle_alpha   90.00
_cell.angle_beta   90.00
_cell.angle_gamma   90.00
#
_symmetry.space_group_name_H-M   'P 1'
#
loop_
_entity.id
_entity.type
_entity.pdbx_description
1 polymer ?
#
loop_
_entity_poly.entity_id
_entity_poly.type
_entity_poly.pdbx_seq_one_letter_code
_entity_poly.pdbx_strand_id
1 'polypeptide(L)'
;MLYRMPSSVARCAAGTSKPFPVQAEVDQGKALSPLVFILCVDAITRDIQKPHPWCLLYADDVLLAAETREELQEVVQLWKERLQRY
;
A
#
# COMPACT_ATOMS: atom_id res chain seq x y z
N MET A 1 10.91 -7.12 25.16
CA MET A 1 10.57 -8.01 24.01
C MET A 1 9.14 -8.45 24.19
N LEU A 2 8.19 -7.76 23.54
CA LEU A 2 6.76 -7.99 23.68
C LEU A 2 6.31 -8.84 22.49
N TYR A 3 5.80 -10.03 22.80
CA TYR A 3 5.24 -11.07 21.91
C TYR A 3 6.25 -11.97 21.16
N ARG A 4 6.27 -13.24 21.60
CA ARG A 4 6.97 -14.36 20.95
C ARG A 4 5.88 -15.21 20.29
N MET A 5 5.90 -15.30 18.95
CA MET A 5 4.98 -16.10 18.11
C MET A 5 3.50 -15.66 18.16
N PRO A 6 3.15 -14.49 17.58
CA PRO A 6 1.75 -14.07 17.44
C PRO A 6 0.95 -15.04 16.55
N SER A 7 -0.26 -15.37 16.99
CA SER A 7 -1.23 -16.19 16.24
C SER A 7 -2.48 -15.37 15.92
N SER A 8 -2.93 -15.41 14.68
CA SER A 8 -4.11 -14.66 14.21
C SER A 8 -5.27 -15.59 13.82
N VAL A 9 -6.48 -15.03 13.81
CA VAL A 9 -7.72 -15.69 13.36
C VAL A 9 -8.46 -14.75 12.41
N ALA A 10 -8.92 -15.28 11.28
CA ALA A 10 -9.71 -14.53 10.31
C ALA A 10 -11.20 -14.89 10.46
N ARG A 11 -12.08 -13.88 10.50
CA ARG A 11 -13.54 -14.09 10.49
C ARG A 11 -14.08 -13.77 9.10
N CYS A 12 -14.74 -14.74 8.49
CA CYS A 12 -15.38 -14.60 7.18
C CYS A 12 -16.85 -15.04 7.26
N ALA A 13 -17.61 -14.85 6.19
CA ALA A 13 -19.02 -15.27 6.12
C ALA A 13 -19.22 -16.79 6.37
N ALA A 14 -18.20 -17.60 6.12
CA ALA A 14 -18.19 -19.05 6.38
C ALA A 14 -17.78 -19.44 7.81
N GLY A 15 -17.52 -18.48 8.70
CA GLY A 15 -17.10 -18.71 10.08
C GLY A 15 -15.72 -18.15 10.42
N THR A 16 -15.18 -18.55 11.57
CA THR A 16 -13.85 -18.13 12.04
C THR A 16 -12.81 -19.21 11.71
N SER A 17 -11.65 -18.80 11.18
CA SER A 17 -10.56 -19.72 10.83
C SER A 17 -9.90 -20.33 12.07
N LYS A 18 -9.19 -21.44 11.88
CA LYS A 18 -8.26 -21.93 12.89
C LYS A 18 -7.13 -20.91 13.11
N PRO A 19 -6.57 -20.80 14.31
CA PRO A 19 -5.41 -19.94 14.56
C PRO A 19 -4.24 -20.33 13.66
N PHE A 20 -3.62 -19.33 13.03
CA PHE A 20 -2.42 -19.53 12.20
C PHE A 20 -1.30 -18.57 12.64
N PRO A 21 -0.02 -18.99 12.54
CA PRO A 21 1.11 -18.18 12.95
C PRO A 21 1.31 -17.00 12.00
N VAL A 22 1.54 -15.81 12.55
CA VAL A 22 1.86 -14.63 11.74
C VAL A 22 3.37 -14.64 11.47
N GLN A 23 3.78 -15.12 10.28
CA GLN A 23 5.19 -15.25 9.87
C GLN A 23 5.78 -13.98 9.23
N ALA A 24 4.94 -13.04 8.80
CA ALA A 24 5.34 -11.82 8.13
C ALA A 24 4.61 -10.62 8.73
N GLU A 25 4.97 -10.29 9.97
CA GLU A 25 4.73 -8.94 10.48
C GLU A 25 5.95 -8.09 10.13
N VAL A 26 5.73 -7.06 9.30
CA VAL A 26 6.54 -5.85 9.45
C VAL A 26 6.19 -5.32 10.83
N ASP A 27 7.16 -5.22 11.73
CA ASP A 27 6.98 -4.68 13.10
C ASP A 27 6.07 -3.45 13.06
N GLN A 28 4.81 -3.58 13.47
CA GLN A 28 3.87 -2.46 13.70
C GLN A 28 4.38 -1.65 14.90
N GLY A 29 5.45 -0.90 14.69
CA GLY A 29 6.19 -0.22 15.75
C GLY A 29 7.58 0.25 15.33
N LYS A 30 8.12 -0.19 14.20
CA LYS A 30 9.31 0.45 13.63
C LYS A 30 8.87 1.69 12.87
N ALA A 31 9.15 2.87 13.42
CA ALA A 31 8.93 4.18 12.78
C ALA A 31 9.52 4.27 11.35
N LEU A 32 10.46 3.39 11.02
CA LEU A 32 11.08 3.27 9.70
C LEU A 32 10.23 2.50 8.68
N SER A 33 9.25 1.68 9.07
CA SER A 33 8.44 0.91 8.12
C SER A 33 7.61 1.80 7.18
N PRO A 34 6.90 2.84 7.65
CA PRO A 34 6.20 3.76 6.76
C PRO A 34 7.16 4.55 5.86
N LEU A 35 8.33 4.92 6.38
CA LEU A 35 9.35 5.64 5.61
C LEU A 35 9.94 4.77 4.50
N VAL A 36 10.28 3.52 4.79
CA VAL A 36 10.77 2.58 3.79
C VAL A 36 9.68 2.28 2.76
N PHE A 37 8.42 2.14 3.21
CA PHE A 37 7.30 1.93 2.30
C PHE A 37 7.13 3.09 1.31
N ILE A 38 7.07 4.33 1.79
CA ILE A 38 6.89 5.48 0.90
C ILE A 38 8.07 5.67 -0.04
N LEU A 39 9.30 5.38 0.40
CA LEU A 39 10.49 5.42 -0.46
C LEU A 39 10.45 4.34 -1.55
N CYS A 40 9.99 3.13 -1.23
CA CYS A 40 9.80 2.08 -2.22
C CYS A 40 8.74 2.47 -3.26
N VAL A 41 7.58 2.94 -2.79
CA VAL A 41 6.49 3.39 -3.68
C VAL A 41 6.96 4.57 -4.54
N ASP A 42 7.67 5.53 -3.97
CA ASP A 42 8.25 6.66 -4.70
C ASP A 42 9.21 6.17 -5.80
N ALA A 43 10.13 5.26 -5.46
CA ALA A 43 11.11 4.75 -6.40
C ALA A 43 10.47 4.01 -7.60
N ILE A 44 9.44 3.18 -7.37
CA ILE A 44 8.80 2.40 -8.44
C ILE A 44 7.80 3.21 -9.28
N THR A 45 7.32 4.35 -8.75
CA THR A 45 6.33 5.20 -9.43
C THR A 45 6.90 6.53 -9.92
N ARG A 46 8.19 6.82 -9.69
CA ARG A 46 8.82 8.12 -9.93
C ARG A 46 8.57 8.72 -11.32
N ASP A 47 8.55 7.88 -12.35
CA ASP A 47 8.36 8.30 -13.74
C ASP A 47 6.89 8.49 -14.15
N ILE A 48 5.95 7.97 -13.36
CA ILE A 48 4.49 8.14 -13.60
C ILE A 48 3.86 9.17 -12.64
N GLN A 49 4.58 9.62 -11.61
CA GLN A 49 4.14 10.67 -10.72
C GLN A 49 4.04 12.02 -11.44
N LYS A 50 2.93 12.73 -11.22
CA LYS A 50 2.73 14.10 -11.69
C LYS A 50 3.12 15.11 -10.58
N PRO A 51 3.54 16.34 -10.93
CA PRO A 51 3.82 17.35 -9.92
C PRO A 51 2.56 17.72 -9.12
N HIS A 52 2.75 18.23 -7.91
CA HIS A 52 1.68 18.77 -7.07
C HIS A 52 0.87 19.84 -7.85
N PRO A 53 -0.48 19.88 -7.74
CA PRO A 53 -1.35 19.08 -6.86
C PRO A 53 -1.89 17.77 -7.46
N TRP A 54 -1.39 17.34 -8.62
CA TRP A 54 -2.01 16.28 -9.43
C TRP A 54 -1.72 14.85 -8.95
N CYS A 55 -0.67 14.66 -8.15
CA CYS A 55 -0.32 13.40 -7.52
C CYS A 55 0.27 13.65 -6.13
N LEU A 56 -0.14 12.86 -5.14
CA LEU A 56 0.40 12.92 -3.79
C LEU A 56 0.46 11.50 -3.19
N LEU A 57 1.63 11.12 -2.67
CA LEU A 57 1.83 9.91 -1.88
C LEU A 57 1.77 10.27 -0.39
N TYR A 58 0.99 9.52 0.38
CA TYR A 58 0.88 9.70 1.82
C TYR A 58 0.74 8.35 2.53
N ALA A 59 1.76 7.97 3.31
CA ALA A 59 1.81 6.65 3.96
C ALA A 59 1.52 5.52 2.96
N ASP A 60 0.39 4.82 3.12
CA ASP A 60 -0.11 3.76 2.24
C ASP A 60 -1.08 4.23 1.15
N ASP A 61 -1.47 5.50 1.15
CA ASP A 61 -2.43 6.08 0.21
C ASP A 61 -1.76 6.85 -0.95
N VAL A 62 -2.41 6.81 -2.11
CA VAL A 62 -2.10 7.67 -3.26
C VAL A 62 -3.33 8.49 -3.64
N LEU A 63 -3.14 9.79 -3.79
CA LEU A 63 -4.12 10.71 -4.35
C LEU A 63 -3.74 11.04 -5.79
N LEU A 64 -4.71 10.86 -6.70
CA LEU A 64 -4.59 11.18 -8.12
C LEU A 64 -5.68 12.18 -8.48
N ALA A 65 -5.29 13.26 -9.16
CA ALA A 65 -6.20 14.26 -9.68
C ALA A 65 -5.94 14.52 -11.16
N ALA A 66 -7.00 14.87 -11.88
CA ALA A 66 -6.96 15.31 -13.28
C ALA A 66 -8.11 16.28 -13.55
N GLU A 67 -8.05 17.03 -14.65
CA GLU A 67 -9.07 18.00 -15.01
C GLU A 67 -10.34 17.33 -15.56
N THR A 68 -10.17 16.15 -16.18
CA THR A 68 -11.26 15.37 -16.75
C THR A 68 -11.33 13.98 -16.14
N ARG A 69 -12.51 13.37 -16.22
CA ARG A 69 -12.72 11.99 -15.75
C ARG A 69 -11.95 10.99 -16.61
N GLU A 70 -11.89 11.24 -17.92
CA GLU A 70 -11.21 10.40 -18.89
C GLU A 70 -9.71 10.35 -18.59
N GLU A 71 -9.08 11.50 -18.35
CA GLU A 71 -7.68 11.57 -17.91
C GLU A 71 -7.45 10.89 -16.56
N LEU A 72 -8.36 11.09 -15.59
CA LEU A 72 -8.24 10.42 -14.29
C LEU A 72 -8.29 8.91 -14.45
N GLN A 73 -9.18 8.40 -15.31
CA GLN A 73 -9.31 6.97 -15.58
C GLN A 73 -8.02 6.40 -16.19
N GLU A 74 -7.41 7.09 -17.16
CA GLU A 74 -6.15 6.70 -17.77
C GLU A 74 -5.01 6.66 -16.74
N VAL A 75 -4.89 7.70 -15.90
CA VAL A 75 -3.88 7.75 -14.85
C VAL A 75 -4.09 6.61 -13.84
N VAL A 76 -5.32 6.35 -13.41
CA VAL A 76 -5.62 5.24 -12.48
C VAL A 76 -5.23 3.88 -13.09
N GLN A 77 -5.50 3.65 -14.38
CA GLN A 77 -5.06 2.40 -15.03
C GLN A 77 -3.53 2.30 -15.11
N LEU A 78 -2.84 3.39 -15.48
CA LEU A 78 -1.37 3.42 -15.50
C LEU A 78 -0.77 3.09 -14.13
N TRP A 79 -1.31 3.67 -13.07
CA TRP A 79 -0.89 3.40 -11.69
C TRP A 79 -1.15 1.95 -11.29
N LYS A 80 -2.33 1.41 -11.61
CA LYS A 80 -2.66 0.01 -11.35
C LYS A 80 -1.71 -0.95 -12.07
N GLU A 81 -1.48 -0.73 -13.36
CA GLU A 81 -0.53 -1.54 -14.14
C GLU A 81 0.89 -1.45 -13.59
N ARG A 82 1.32 -0.25 -13.17
CA ARG A 82 2.65 -0.07 -12.57
C ARG A 82 2.79 -0.86 -11.29
N LEU A 83 1.84 -0.71 -10.37
CA LEU A 83 1.88 -1.36 -9.07
C LEU A 83 1.68 -2.88 -9.16
N GLN A 84 1.01 -3.39 -10.20
CA GLN A 84 0.87 -4.82 -10.44
C GLN A 84 2.14 -5.50 -11.00
N ARG A 85 3.08 -4.73 -11.56
CA ARG A 85 4.34 -5.28 -12.10
C ARG A 85 5.37 -5.63 -11.02
N TYR A 86 5.16 -5.16 -9.79
CA TYR A 86 6.04 -5.36 -8.65
C TYR A 86 5.29 -6.10 -7.54
#